data_AF-A0A532U7G7-F1
#
_entry.id   AF-A0A532U7G7-F1
#
_cell.length_a   1.000
_cell.length_b   1.000
_cell.length_c   1.000
_cell.angle_alpha   90.00
_cell.angle_beta   90.00
_cell.angle_gamma   90.00
#
_symmetry.space_group_name_H-M   'P 1'
#
loop_
_entity.id
_entity.type
_entity.pdbx_description
1 polymer ?
#
loop_
_entity_poly.entity_id
_entity_poly.type
_entity_poly.pdbx_seq_one_letter_code
_entity_poly.pdbx_strand_id
1 'polypeptide(L)'
;MYKDTRNIKNLFLQCNTIEELYKLLHDYRAVEYYFIFTQILMSKSPLHDLFNERVLRSNIISKIYESNDLQIFNLSRKYGRKKKKLIEASFAVLKSPFDYVYYIISITTNEYWRSGILWFFSDLIPHANFLFLKQKEMRELLENLSKSDENIKLWLTKSVSKGKVSSREARMVFDSGVYWTYKTLKETFRQAEEQNRWFKSIDFKLVKTEEIRKFSLMKGRLSKFGYVMCNSNFQLVRENIIKKMGEIGADKIKILLDRSRKLIPDHKVRPLFIDYDIEVFTKLEDNKLFIESIKKFKYSSFAIIHGNPYIHLSLSDHRDGSSYDLWVVSPKRILIIPQIKSSEGSLSRLIQHIFEEFREGSVSSA
;
A
#
# COMPACT_ATOMS: atom_id res chain seq x y z
N MET A 1 10.74 -11.59 -30.01
CA MET A 1 10.28 -10.42 -30.80
C MET A 1 9.88 -9.34 -29.79
N TYR A 2 10.64 -8.26 -29.66
CA TYR A 2 10.31 -7.17 -28.71
C TYR A 2 9.18 -6.33 -29.32
N LYS A 3 8.03 -6.23 -28.66
CA LYS A 3 6.95 -5.32 -29.08
C LYS A 3 7.44 -3.88 -28.87
N ASP A 4 7.27 -3.01 -29.87
CA ASP A 4 7.66 -1.61 -29.80
C ASP A 4 6.95 -0.93 -28.62
N THR A 5 7.71 -0.55 -27.59
CA THR A 5 7.19 0.07 -26.37
C THR A 5 6.72 1.51 -26.57
N ARG A 6 6.95 2.10 -27.75
CA ARG A 6 6.48 3.45 -28.08
C ARG A 6 4.96 3.57 -28.16
N ASN A 7 4.22 2.47 -28.09
CA ASN A 7 2.76 2.50 -28.13
C ASN A 7 2.06 1.65 -27.06
N ILE A 8 2.49 1.77 -25.80
CA ILE A 8 1.81 1.11 -24.66
C ILE A 8 0.33 1.47 -24.58
N LYS A 9 -0.06 2.70 -24.96
CA LYS A 9 -1.46 3.10 -25.06
C LYS A 9 -2.24 2.17 -26.00
N ASN A 10 -1.67 1.85 -27.16
CA ASN A 10 -2.27 0.91 -28.10
C ASN A 10 -2.27 -0.54 -27.60
N LEU A 11 -1.39 -0.92 -26.66
CA LEU A 11 -1.43 -2.26 -26.07
C LEU A 11 -2.70 -2.47 -25.25
N PHE A 12 -3.06 -1.52 -24.39
CA PHE A 12 -4.31 -1.62 -23.61
C PHE A 12 -5.56 -1.57 -24.49
N LEU A 13 -5.52 -0.80 -25.58
CA LEU A 13 -6.61 -0.71 -26.56
C LEU A 13 -6.92 -2.02 -27.31
N GLN A 14 -6.01 -3.00 -27.26
CA GLN A 14 -6.22 -4.32 -27.86
C GLN A 14 -7.04 -5.25 -26.95
N CYS A 15 -7.32 -4.85 -25.70
CA CYS A 15 -7.99 -5.67 -24.71
C CYS A 15 -9.41 -5.16 -24.50
N ASN A 16 -10.38 -6.03 -24.76
CA ASN A 16 -11.80 -5.83 -24.48
C ASN A 16 -12.25 -6.61 -23.23
N THR A 17 -11.44 -7.55 -22.75
CA THR A 17 -11.73 -8.38 -21.57
C THR A 17 -10.56 -8.42 -20.59
N ILE A 18 -10.84 -8.80 -19.35
CA ILE A 18 -9.80 -9.03 -18.33
C ILE A 18 -8.85 -10.15 -18.76
N GLU A 19 -9.37 -11.22 -19.36
CA GLU A 19 -8.61 -12.37 -19.84
C GLU A 19 -7.61 -11.96 -20.94
N GLU A 20 -8.05 -11.13 -21.88
CA GLU A 20 -7.17 -10.56 -22.92
C GLU A 20 -6.07 -9.69 -22.31
N LEU A 21 -6.40 -8.87 -21.31
CA LEU A 21 -5.40 -8.08 -20.59
C LEU A 21 -4.38 -8.97 -19.88
N TYR A 22 -4.83 -10.02 -19.18
CA TYR A 22 -3.91 -10.93 -18.51
C TYR A 22 -3.05 -11.72 -19.48
N LYS A 23 -3.60 -12.17 -20.62
CA LYS A 23 -2.83 -12.80 -21.69
C LYS A 23 -1.77 -11.84 -22.25
N LEU A 24 -2.16 -10.60 -22.52
CA LEU A 24 -1.24 -9.56 -22.96
C LEU A 24 -0.08 -9.34 -21.98
N LEU A 25 -0.40 -9.26 -20.67
CA LEU A 25 0.60 -9.03 -19.62
C LEU A 25 1.47 -10.26 -19.34
N HIS A 26 0.94 -11.47 -19.53
CA HIS A 26 1.71 -12.72 -19.44
C HIS A 26 2.84 -12.74 -20.47
N ASP A 27 2.51 -12.38 -21.71
CA ASP A 27 3.47 -12.33 -22.83
C ASP A 27 4.37 -11.09 -22.78
N TYR A 28 4.03 -10.10 -21.96
CA TYR A 28 4.77 -8.84 -21.89
C TYR A 28 6.12 -9.03 -21.20
N ARG A 29 7.18 -8.64 -21.92
CA ARG A 29 8.53 -8.44 -21.38
C ARG A 29 8.87 -6.97 -21.50
N ALA A 30 9.03 -6.33 -20.35
CA ALA A 30 9.31 -4.91 -20.32
C ALA A 30 10.67 -4.62 -20.95
N VAL A 31 10.68 -3.59 -21.80
CA VAL A 31 11.89 -3.08 -22.46
C VAL A 31 12.39 -1.89 -21.65
N GLU A 32 13.71 -1.75 -21.50
CA GLU A 32 14.36 -0.64 -20.81
C GLU A 32 13.91 -0.42 -19.33
N TYR A 33 13.28 0.73 -19.05
CA TYR A 33 12.89 1.25 -17.74
C TYR A 33 11.38 1.09 -17.45
N TYR A 34 10.66 0.35 -18.30
CA TYR A 34 9.25 0.06 -18.11
C TYR A 34 9.05 -1.10 -17.15
N PHE A 35 7.95 -1.05 -16.41
CA PHE A 35 7.50 -2.11 -15.53
C PHE A 35 5.98 -2.22 -15.60
N ILE A 36 5.48 -3.43 -15.36
CA ILE A 36 4.08 -3.65 -15.03
C ILE A 36 3.94 -3.30 -13.55
N PHE A 37 3.16 -2.26 -13.25
CA PHE A 37 2.76 -1.89 -11.91
C PHE A 37 1.36 -2.43 -11.64
N THR A 38 1.16 -2.96 -10.44
CA THR A 38 -0.17 -3.30 -9.90
C THR A 38 -0.32 -2.67 -8.53
N GLN A 39 -1.27 -1.75 -8.39
CA GLN A 39 -1.70 -1.19 -7.11
C GLN A 39 -3.00 -1.85 -6.66
N ILE A 40 -3.08 -2.19 -5.38
CA ILE A 40 -4.31 -2.63 -4.73
C ILE A 40 -4.96 -1.43 -4.07
N LEU A 41 -6.21 -1.18 -4.44
CA LEU A 41 -7.06 -0.17 -3.82
C LEU A 41 -8.24 -0.84 -3.12
N MET A 42 -8.61 -0.30 -1.97
CA MET A 42 -9.76 -0.72 -1.17
C MET A 42 -10.79 0.41 -1.18
N SER A 43 -12.02 0.13 -1.60
CA SER A 43 -13.10 1.12 -1.65
C SER A 43 -14.45 0.46 -1.46
N LYS A 44 -15.26 1.02 -0.54
CA LYS A 44 -16.67 0.67 -0.39
C LYS A 44 -17.47 1.10 -1.62
N SER A 45 -17.12 2.23 -2.20
CA SER A 45 -17.78 2.78 -3.39
C SER A 45 -17.24 2.10 -4.65
N PRO A 46 -18.07 1.93 -5.68
CA PRO A 46 -17.56 1.46 -6.97
C PRO A 46 -16.54 2.45 -7.53
N LEU A 47 -15.30 1.99 -7.76
CA LEU A 47 -14.25 2.89 -8.26
C LEU A 47 -14.59 3.48 -9.64
N HIS A 48 -15.34 2.75 -10.45
CA HIS A 48 -15.77 3.23 -11.76
C HIS A 48 -16.57 4.53 -11.66
N ASP A 49 -17.47 4.64 -10.68
CA ASP A 49 -18.25 5.85 -10.46
C ASP A 49 -17.37 7.03 -10.07
N LEU A 50 -16.41 6.80 -9.16
CA LEU A 50 -15.46 7.81 -8.71
C LEU A 50 -14.58 8.31 -9.88
N PHE A 51 -14.14 7.41 -10.76
CA PHE A 51 -13.36 7.80 -11.93
C PHE A 51 -14.21 8.55 -12.96
N ASN A 52 -15.44 8.12 -13.20
CA ASN A 52 -16.37 8.78 -14.11
C ASN A 52 -16.64 10.23 -13.68
N GLU A 53 -16.90 10.44 -12.39
CA GLU A 53 -17.07 11.78 -11.83
C GLU A 53 -15.83 12.66 -12.05
N ARG A 54 -14.62 12.09 -11.93
CA ARG A 54 -13.36 12.81 -12.16
C ARG A 54 -13.09 13.12 -13.64
N VAL A 55 -13.48 12.23 -14.55
CA VAL A 55 -13.42 12.48 -16.01
C VAL A 55 -14.30 13.67 -16.36
N LEU A 56 -15.51 13.76 -15.79
CA LEU A 56 -16.42 14.88 -16.06
C LEU A 56 -15.91 16.22 -15.48
N ARG A 57 -15.17 16.18 -14.38
CA ARG A 57 -14.70 17.37 -13.66
C ARG A 57 -13.31 17.85 -14.07
N SER A 58 -12.53 17.06 -14.80
CA SER A 58 -11.14 17.39 -15.09
C SER A 58 -10.65 16.85 -16.44
N ASN A 59 -9.88 17.67 -17.15
CA ASN A 59 -9.20 17.27 -18.38
C ASN A 59 -7.93 16.45 -18.13
N ILE A 60 -7.69 16.04 -16.88
CA ILE A 60 -6.48 15.31 -16.46
C ILE A 60 -6.63 13.81 -16.70
N ILE A 61 -7.86 13.31 -16.74
CA ILE A 61 -8.18 11.90 -16.98
C ILE A 61 -9.25 11.79 -18.07
N SER A 62 -9.04 10.89 -19.01
CA SER A 62 -10.03 10.54 -20.03
C SER A 62 -10.25 9.03 -20.03
N LYS A 63 -11.50 8.59 -20.09
CA LYS A 63 -11.83 7.18 -20.30
C LYS A 63 -11.52 6.80 -21.75
N ILE A 64 -10.85 5.67 -21.92
CA ILE A 64 -10.48 5.12 -23.24
C ILE A 64 -11.43 3.98 -23.61
N TYR A 65 -11.73 3.11 -22.64
CA TYR A 65 -12.54 1.90 -22.84
C TYR A 65 -13.29 1.55 -21.55
N GLU A 66 -14.45 0.89 -21.69
CA GLU A 66 -15.27 0.41 -20.59
C GLU A 66 -16.04 -0.85 -20.97
N SER A 67 -15.89 -1.88 -20.14
CA SER A 67 -16.77 -3.04 -20.01
C SER A 67 -17.26 -3.13 -18.56
N ASN A 68 -18.05 -4.16 -18.24
CA ASN A 68 -18.58 -4.38 -16.88
C ASN A 68 -17.48 -4.59 -15.82
N ASP A 69 -16.33 -5.11 -16.21
CA ASP A 69 -15.28 -5.62 -15.33
C ASP A 69 -13.91 -4.97 -15.59
N LEU A 70 -13.72 -4.34 -16.74
CA LEU A 70 -12.51 -3.65 -17.16
C LEU A 70 -12.80 -2.22 -17.61
N GLN A 71 -12.11 -1.26 -17.01
CA GLN A 71 -12.07 0.11 -17.52
C GLN A 71 -10.64 0.54 -17.77
N ILE A 72 -10.42 1.25 -18.88
CA ILE A 72 -9.09 1.77 -19.23
C ILE A 72 -9.17 3.28 -19.30
N PHE A 73 -8.24 3.93 -18.61
CA PHE A 73 -8.14 5.37 -18.55
C PHE A 73 -6.78 5.85 -19.07
N ASN A 74 -6.76 7.06 -19.60
CA ASN A 74 -5.54 7.81 -19.88
C ASN A 74 -5.45 8.98 -18.90
N LEU A 75 -4.32 9.11 -18.23
CA LEU A 75 -3.98 10.25 -17.39
C LEU A 75 -3.03 11.15 -18.18
N SER A 76 -3.33 12.44 -18.31
CA SER A 76 -2.45 13.45 -18.90
C SER A 76 -2.33 14.66 -17.97
N ARG A 77 -1.12 14.91 -17.47
CA ARG A 77 -0.84 15.92 -16.44
C ARG A 77 0.42 16.69 -16.77
N LYS A 78 0.40 18.01 -16.57
CA LYS A 78 1.62 18.82 -16.48
C LYS A 78 2.12 18.86 -15.03
N TYR A 79 3.39 18.55 -14.80
CA TYR A 79 4.04 18.52 -13.48
C TYR A 79 5.40 19.23 -13.50
N GLY A 80 5.77 19.85 -12.38
CA GLY A 80 7.04 20.58 -12.20
C GLY A 80 6.86 22.10 -12.13
N ARG A 81 7.61 22.76 -11.23
CA ARG A 81 7.49 24.21 -10.99
C ARG A 81 8.16 25.07 -12.08
N LYS A 82 9.39 24.71 -12.48
CA LYS A 82 10.20 25.49 -13.45
C LYS A 82 10.10 24.98 -14.89
N LYS A 83 10.15 23.66 -15.08
CA LYS A 83 9.95 22.99 -16.37
C LYS A 83 8.75 22.07 -16.23
N LYS A 84 7.62 22.45 -16.83
CA LYS A 84 6.41 21.63 -16.85
C LYS A 84 6.67 20.43 -17.76
N LYS A 85 6.90 19.26 -17.17
CA LYS A 85 6.91 17.99 -17.88
C LYS A 85 5.47 17.52 -18.09
N LEU A 86 5.15 17.04 -19.28
CA LEU A 86 3.92 16.32 -19.52
C LEU A 86 4.12 14.85 -19.10
N ILE A 87 3.22 14.34 -18.27
CA ILE A 87 3.14 12.93 -17.90
C ILE A 87 1.88 12.40 -18.55
N GLU A 88 2.06 11.41 -19.42
CA GLU A 88 0.96 10.65 -20.01
C GLU A 88 1.11 9.18 -19.64
N ALA A 89 0.07 8.60 -19.05
CA ALA A 89 0.09 7.20 -18.64
C ALA A 89 -1.32 6.61 -18.76
N SER A 90 -1.40 5.42 -19.34
CA SER A 90 -2.63 4.64 -19.36
C SER A 90 -2.62 3.61 -18.23
N PHE A 91 -3.78 3.34 -17.66
CA PHE A 91 -3.96 2.32 -16.64
C PHE A 91 -5.32 1.66 -16.77
N ALA A 92 -5.37 0.37 -16.46
CA ALA A 92 -6.57 -0.42 -16.33
C ALA A 92 -7.02 -0.43 -14.87
N VAL A 93 -8.33 -0.36 -14.66
CA VAL A 93 -9.02 -0.53 -13.39
C VAL A 93 -9.85 -1.80 -13.51
N LEU A 94 -9.59 -2.74 -12.61
CA LEU A 94 -10.27 -4.04 -12.58
C LEU A 94 -10.92 -4.21 -11.22
N LYS A 95 -12.16 -4.70 -11.21
CA LYS A 95 -12.75 -5.23 -9.98
C LYS A 95 -12.06 -6.55 -9.65
N SER A 96 -11.57 -6.68 -8.42
CA SER A 96 -10.96 -7.94 -7.99
C SER A 96 -12.06 -8.98 -7.68
N PRO A 97 -11.73 -10.28 -7.59
CA PRO A 97 -12.67 -11.28 -7.11
C PRO A 97 -13.01 -11.14 -5.61
N PHE A 98 -12.35 -10.22 -4.90
CA PHE A 98 -12.59 -9.94 -3.49
C PHE A 98 -13.39 -8.66 -3.30
N ASP A 99 -14.30 -8.69 -2.33
CA ASP A 99 -15.20 -7.57 -2.05
C ASP A 99 -14.44 -6.29 -1.71
N TYR A 100 -14.91 -5.18 -2.27
CA TYR A 100 -14.37 -3.83 -2.06
C TYR A 100 -12.91 -3.65 -2.47
N VAL A 101 -12.33 -4.59 -3.21
CA VAL A 101 -10.94 -4.53 -3.67
C VAL A 101 -10.87 -4.39 -5.18
N TYR A 102 -9.99 -3.51 -5.62
CA TYR A 102 -9.75 -3.19 -7.02
C TYR A 102 -8.27 -3.27 -7.34
N TYR A 103 -7.95 -3.71 -8.54
CA TYR A 103 -6.59 -3.74 -9.07
C TYR A 103 -6.42 -2.62 -10.09
N ILE A 104 -5.38 -1.82 -9.91
CA ILE A 104 -4.96 -0.87 -10.92
C ILE A 104 -3.70 -1.40 -11.58
N ILE A 105 -3.74 -1.63 -12.89
CA ILE A 105 -2.59 -2.11 -13.64
C ILE A 105 -2.13 -1.04 -14.64
N SER A 106 -0.83 -0.78 -14.67
CA SER A 106 -0.24 0.12 -15.66
C SER A 106 1.11 -0.40 -16.13
N ILE A 107 1.45 -0.16 -17.39
CA ILE A 107 2.79 -0.41 -17.92
C ILE A 107 3.44 0.95 -18.10
N THR A 108 4.39 1.28 -17.23
CA THR A 108 4.98 2.63 -17.24
C THR A 108 6.36 2.66 -16.60
N THR A 109 7.00 3.82 -16.56
CA THR A 109 8.25 4.04 -15.84
C THR A 109 7.97 4.40 -14.37
N ASN A 110 8.96 4.21 -13.49
CA ASN A 110 8.81 4.56 -12.07
C ASN A 110 8.58 6.07 -11.84
N GLU A 111 9.09 6.96 -12.71
CA GLU A 111 8.82 8.41 -12.61
C GLU A 111 7.33 8.70 -12.84
N TYR A 112 6.75 8.09 -13.87
CA TYR A 112 5.36 8.32 -14.29
C TYR A 112 4.36 7.64 -13.34
N TRP A 113 4.71 6.45 -12.83
CA TRP A 113 3.94 5.80 -11.77
C TRP A 113 3.80 6.69 -10.54
N ARG A 114 4.93 7.22 -10.03
CA ARG A 114 4.94 8.02 -8.79
C ARG A 114 4.33 9.40 -8.97
N SER A 115 4.64 10.08 -10.08
CA SER A 115 4.29 11.48 -10.29
C SER A 115 2.98 11.66 -11.06
N GLY A 116 2.47 10.61 -11.72
CA GLY A 116 1.18 10.59 -12.39
C GLY A 116 0.18 9.76 -11.61
N ILE A 117 0.27 8.44 -11.73
CA ILE A 117 -0.78 7.51 -11.30
C ILE A 117 -0.98 7.51 -9.78
N LEU A 118 0.08 7.33 -8.98
CA LEU A 118 -0.04 7.34 -7.52
C LEU A 118 -0.54 8.67 -6.97
N TRP A 119 -0.10 9.79 -7.58
CA TRP A 119 -0.60 11.11 -7.21
C TRP A 119 -2.11 11.19 -7.44
N PHE A 120 -2.58 10.78 -8.62
CA PHE A 120 -4.00 10.81 -8.96
C PHE A 120 -4.84 10.00 -7.96
N PHE A 121 -4.39 8.79 -7.59
CA PHE A 121 -5.11 7.99 -6.60
C PHE A 121 -5.02 8.55 -5.17
N SER A 122 -3.96 9.28 -4.83
CA SER A 122 -3.86 9.93 -3.52
C SER A 122 -4.92 11.01 -3.31
N ASP A 123 -5.47 11.56 -4.40
CA ASP A 123 -6.57 12.53 -4.40
C ASP A 123 -7.96 11.87 -4.33
N LEU A 124 -8.06 10.54 -4.45
CA LEU A 124 -9.31 9.79 -4.25
C LEU A 124 -9.60 9.51 -2.78
N ILE A 125 -8.62 9.75 -1.91
CA ILE A 125 -8.76 9.60 -0.47
C ILE A 125 -9.78 10.65 0.02
N PRO A 126 -10.82 10.26 0.81
CA PRO A 126 -10.94 8.99 1.55
C PRO A 126 -11.71 7.86 0.85
N HIS A 127 -12.30 8.13 -0.32
CA HIS A 127 -13.21 7.20 -0.99
C HIS A 127 -12.52 5.93 -1.48
N ALA A 128 -11.24 6.03 -1.88
CA ALA A 128 -10.39 4.90 -2.21
C ALA A 128 -9.10 4.96 -1.41
N ASN A 129 -8.68 3.82 -0.86
CA ASN A 129 -7.53 3.74 0.03
C ASN A 129 -6.52 2.73 -0.49
N PHE A 130 -5.24 3.07 -0.35
CA PHE A 130 -4.18 2.13 -0.63
C PHE A 130 -4.19 1.01 0.41
N LEU A 131 -4.04 -0.22 -0.05
CA LEU A 131 -3.64 -1.29 0.84
C LEU A 131 -2.30 -0.92 1.50
N PHE A 132 -2.20 -1.07 2.81
CA PHE A 132 -0.91 -1.06 3.49
C PHE A 132 -0.60 -2.48 3.98
N LEU A 133 0.64 -2.92 3.84
CA LEU A 133 1.10 -4.25 4.26
C LEU A 133 1.88 -4.16 5.58
N LYS A 134 1.75 -5.16 6.43
CA LYS A 134 2.64 -5.39 7.57
C LYS A 134 3.93 -6.04 7.11
N GLN A 135 4.98 -5.98 7.94
CA GLN A 135 6.24 -6.65 7.64
C GLN A 135 6.06 -8.17 7.48
N LYS A 136 5.25 -8.78 8.35
CA LYS A 136 4.88 -10.21 8.26
C LYS A 136 4.18 -10.53 6.93
N GLU A 137 3.22 -9.70 6.52
CA GLU A 137 2.48 -9.89 5.26
C GLU A 137 3.42 -9.74 4.04
N MET A 138 4.32 -8.76 4.04
CA MET A 138 5.33 -8.63 2.98
C MET A 138 6.25 -9.85 2.89
N ARG A 139 6.64 -10.41 4.04
CA ARG A 139 7.45 -11.63 4.10
C ARG A 139 6.71 -12.81 3.50
N GLU A 140 5.46 -13.04 3.91
CA GLU A 140 4.62 -14.14 3.42
C GLU A 140 4.40 -14.07 1.91
N LEU A 141 4.14 -12.87 1.36
CA LEU A 141 4.00 -12.67 -0.08
C LEU A 141 5.27 -13.05 -0.86
N LEU A 142 6.45 -12.70 -0.34
CA LEU A 142 7.72 -13.06 -0.97
C LEU A 142 8.08 -14.54 -0.76
N GLU A 143 7.74 -15.12 0.40
CA GLU A 143 7.90 -16.55 0.65
C GLU A 143 7.04 -17.39 -0.30
N ASN A 144 5.77 -17.01 -0.51
CA ASN A 144 4.88 -17.66 -1.45
C ASN A 144 5.45 -17.64 -2.87
N LEU A 145 5.96 -16.47 -3.31
CA LEU A 145 6.62 -16.36 -4.60
C LEU A 145 7.84 -17.29 -4.71
N SER A 146 8.64 -17.42 -3.64
CA SER A 146 9.82 -18.30 -3.64
C SER A 146 9.50 -19.79 -3.63
N LYS A 147 8.30 -20.18 -3.17
CA LYS A 147 7.85 -21.58 -3.09
C LYS A 147 7.10 -22.03 -4.34
N SER A 148 6.93 -21.15 -5.34
CA SER A 148 6.17 -21.45 -6.55
C SER A 148 6.81 -22.51 -7.46
N ASP A 149 8.13 -22.68 -7.39
CA ASP A 149 8.90 -23.68 -8.14
C ASP A 149 10.23 -23.92 -7.40
N GLU A 150 10.58 -25.19 -7.16
CA GLU A 150 11.79 -25.58 -6.44
C GLU A 150 13.09 -25.10 -7.12
N ASN A 151 13.06 -24.88 -8.43
CA ASN A 151 14.19 -24.40 -9.22
C ASN A 151 14.33 -22.87 -9.22
N ILE A 152 13.36 -22.15 -8.64
CA ILE A 152 13.36 -20.69 -8.55
C ILE A 152 13.92 -20.24 -7.20
N LYS A 153 14.97 -19.42 -7.25
CA LYS A 153 15.53 -18.75 -6.07
C LYS A 153 15.18 -17.26 -6.09
N LEU A 154 14.69 -16.77 -4.95
CA LEU A 154 14.38 -15.36 -4.73
C LEU A 154 15.55 -14.68 -3.99
N TRP A 155 16.13 -13.67 -4.65
CA TRP A 155 17.20 -12.84 -4.10
C TRP A 155 16.67 -11.44 -3.85
N LEU A 156 16.92 -10.88 -2.67
CA LEU A 156 16.65 -9.48 -2.43
C LEU A 156 17.83 -8.66 -2.94
N THR A 157 17.56 -7.66 -3.76
CA THR A 157 18.60 -6.84 -4.42
C THR A 157 18.74 -5.47 -3.77
N LYS A 158 17.63 -4.94 -3.27
CA LYS A 158 17.58 -3.64 -2.60
C LYS A 158 16.43 -3.62 -1.62
N SER A 159 16.61 -2.96 -0.48
CA SER A 159 15.53 -2.64 0.44
C SER A 159 15.57 -1.17 0.82
N VAL A 160 14.39 -0.59 1.00
CA VAL A 160 14.22 0.73 1.60
C VAL A 160 13.54 0.49 2.93
N SER A 161 14.19 0.88 4.03
CA SER A 161 13.66 0.65 5.37
C SER A 161 13.78 1.90 6.23
N LYS A 162 12.90 1.99 7.23
CA LYS A 162 12.92 3.02 8.27
C LYS A 162 13.25 2.34 9.61
N GLY A 163 14.09 2.96 10.42
CA GLY A 163 14.50 2.44 11.72
C GLY A 163 14.43 3.51 12.80
N LYS A 164 14.38 3.09 14.07
CA LYS A 164 14.52 4.00 15.22
C LYS A 164 16.01 4.29 15.43
N VAL A 165 16.35 5.57 15.61
CA VAL A 165 17.73 5.96 15.95
C VAL A 165 17.91 5.76 17.46
N SER A 166 18.88 4.94 17.85
CA SER A 166 19.15 4.60 19.26
C SER A 166 20.04 5.61 20.00
N SER A 167 20.57 6.63 19.30
CA SER A 167 21.46 7.62 19.92
C SER A 167 20.68 8.70 20.67
N ARG A 168 21.07 8.94 21.94
CA ARG A 168 20.53 10.02 22.80
C ARG A 168 20.82 11.43 22.27
N GLU A 169 21.81 11.57 21.39
CA GLU A 169 22.22 12.87 20.81
C GLU A 169 21.54 13.15 19.45
N ALA A 170 20.81 12.17 18.90
CA ALA A 170 20.20 12.33 17.59
C ALA A 170 18.97 13.24 17.65
N ARG A 171 19.00 14.34 16.87
CA ARG A 171 17.83 15.22 16.67
C ARG A 171 16.66 14.53 15.94
N MET A 172 16.91 13.41 15.28
CA MET A 172 15.90 12.64 14.53
C MET A 172 15.61 11.31 15.21
N VAL A 173 14.33 11.04 15.48
CA VAL A 173 13.84 9.79 16.10
C VAL A 173 13.91 8.60 15.13
N PHE A 174 13.89 8.86 13.82
CA PHE A 174 13.93 7.83 12.79
C PHE A 174 14.93 8.14 11.69
N ASP A 175 15.59 7.10 11.19
CA ASP A 175 16.40 7.15 9.97
C ASP A 175 15.69 6.41 8.83
N SER A 176 15.97 6.80 7.58
CA SER A 176 15.58 6.02 6.41
C SER A 176 16.83 5.63 5.66
N GLY A 177 16.97 4.35 5.38
CA GLY A 177 18.15 3.77 4.75
C GLY A 177 17.79 3.06 3.46
N VAL A 178 18.71 3.10 2.50
CA VAL A 178 18.68 2.29 1.29
C VAL A 178 19.81 1.27 1.38
N TYR A 179 19.45 0.00 1.37
CA TYR A 179 20.41 -1.10 1.52
C TYR A 179 20.41 -1.93 0.24
N TRP A 180 21.56 -2.00 -0.41
CA TRP A 180 21.80 -2.94 -1.50
C TRP A 180 22.26 -4.25 -0.90
N THR A 181 21.65 -5.35 -1.33
CA THR A 181 21.87 -6.67 -0.74
C THR A 181 21.83 -7.72 -1.84
N TYR A 182 22.45 -8.86 -1.60
CA TYR A 182 22.26 -10.10 -2.36
C TYR A 182 22.03 -11.23 -1.35
N LYS A 183 21.26 -10.94 -0.31
CA LYS A 183 20.92 -11.88 0.76
C LYS A 183 19.62 -12.60 0.46
N THR A 184 19.43 -13.73 1.14
CA THR A 184 18.17 -14.45 1.14
C THR A 184 17.07 -13.64 1.85
N LEU A 185 15.83 -14.05 1.61
CA LEU A 185 14.66 -13.50 2.29
C LEU A 185 14.78 -13.62 3.82
N LYS A 186 15.15 -14.81 4.31
CA LYS A 186 15.31 -15.12 5.74
C LYS A 186 16.33 -14.20 6.42
N GLU A 187 17.52 -14.07 5.84
CA GLU A 187 18.59 -13.24 6.40
C GLU A 187 18.21 -11.76 6.43
N THR A 188 17.59 -11.26 5.36
CA THR A 188 17.24 -9.84 5.26
C THR A 188 16.15 -9.44 6.25
N PHE A 189 15.13 -10.28 6.45
CA PHE A 189 14.09 -10.03 7.44
C PHE A 189 14.62 -10.17 8.87
N ARG A 190 15.48 -11.18 9.14
CA ARG A 190 16.13 -11.33 10.44
C ARG A 190 16.98 -10.09 10.78
N GLN A 191 17.78 -9.61 9.83
CA GLN A 191 18.59 -8.40 10.02
C GLN A 191 17.72 -7.16 10.30
N ALA A 192 16.59 -7.01 9.58
CA ALA A 192 15.69 -5.89 9.84
C ALA A 192 15.07 -5.97 11.24
N GLU A 193 14.70 -7.15 11.71
CA GLU A 193 14.19 -7.40 13.06
C GLU A 193 15.25 -7.09 14.13
N GLU A 194 16.47 -7.63 14.00
CA GLU A 194 17.61 -7.36 14.89
C GLU A 194 17.93 -5.87 14.99
N GLN A 195 17.76 -5.13 13.89
CA GLN A 195 18.01 -3.69 13.81
C GLN A 195 16.78 -2.83 14.14
N ASN A 196 15.64 -3.44 14.52
CA ASN A 196 14.38 -2.76 14.76
C ASN A 196 13.95 -1.83 13.59
N ARG A 197 14.08 -2.34 12.38
CA ARG A 197 13.75 -1.67 11.12
C ARG A 197 12.57 -2.35 10.44
N TRP A 198 11.76 -1.54 9.75
CA TRP A 198 10.69 -2.04 8.89
C TRP A 198 10.85 -1.55 7.45
N PHE A 199 10.43 -2.40 6.52
CA PHE A 199 10.54 -2.13 5.10
C PHE A 199 9.44 -1.20 4.60
N LYS A 200 9.80 -0.21 3.78
CA LYS A 200 8.88 0.56 2.92
C LYS A 200 8.72 -0.10 1.56
N SER A 201 9.80 -0.69 1.05
CA SER A 201 9.78 -1.47 -0.19
C SER A 201 10.98 -2.42 -0.27
N ILE A 202 10.80 -3.53 -0.97
CA ILE A 202 11.82 -4.54 -1.20
C ILE A 202 11.89 -4.81 -2.71
N ASP A 203 13.04 -4.62 -3.31
CA ASP A 203 13.35 -5.03 -4.68
C ASP A 203 13.92 -6.45 -4.64
N PHE A 204 13.47 -7.28 -5.56
CA PHE A 204 13.85 -8.68 -5.62
C PHE A 204 14.11 -9.14 -7.06
N LYS A 205 14.84 -10.24 -7.19
CA LYS A 205 15.16 -10.90 -8.44
C LYS A 205 14.87 -12.39 -8.30
N LEU A 206 14.11 -12.92 -9.25
CA LEU A 206 13.90 -14.36 -9.39
C LEU A 206 14.94 -14.92 -10.36
N VAL A 207 15.61 -15.98 -9.93
CA VAL A 207 16.64 -16.67 -10.69
C VAL A 207 16.26 -18.14 -10.79
N LYS A 208 16.15 -18.67 -12.01
CA LYS A 208 16.02 -20.11 -12.23
C LYS A 208 17.41 -20.75 -12.23
N THR A 209 17.54 -21.86 -11.53
CA THR A 209 18.74 -22.68 -11.55
C THR A 209 18.44 -23.93 -12.39
N GLU A 210 19.09 -24.07 -13.53
CA GLU A 210 19.02 -25.28 -14.37
C GLU A 210 20.44 -25.83 -14.52
N GLU A 211 20.69 -27.03 -13.97
CA GLU A 211 21.91 -27.87 -13.97
C GLU A 211 23.28 -27.17 -13.91
N ILE A 212 23.59 -26.22 -14.80
CA ILE A 212 24.88 -25.52 -14.92
C ILE A 212 24.73 -23.98 -15.02
N ARG A 213 23.52 -23.44 -15.27
CA ARG A 213 23.31 -22.00 -15.53
C ARG A 213 22.23 -21.37 -14.65
N LYS A 214 22.51 -20.12 -14.25
CA LYS A 214 21.57 -19.26 -13.52
C LYS A 214 21.02 -18.19 -14.45
N PHE A 215 19.72 -18.22 -14.71
CA PHE A 215 19.07 -17.23 -15.56
C PHE A 215 18.15 -16.33 -14.74
N SER A 216 18.25 -15.02 -14.95
CA SER A 216 17.33 -14.04 -14.37
C SER A 216 15.96 -14.18 -15.03
N LEU A 217 14.97 -14.69 -14.31
CA LEU A 217 13.60 -14.78 -14.80
C LEU A 217 12.92 -13.41 -14.77
N MET A 218 13.05 -12.69 -13.65
CA MET A 218 12.28 -11.48 -13.38
C MET A 218 12.98 -10.62 -12.33
N LYS A 219 12.75 -9.31 -12.43
CA LYS A 219 12.99 -8.33 -11.37
C LYS A 219 11.65 -7.75 -10.93
N GLY A 220 11.50 -7.52 -9.64
CA GLY A 220 10.32 -6.87 -9.11
C GLY A 220 10.57 -6.02 -7.88
N ARG A 221 9.54 -5.33 -7.42
CA ARG A 221 9.51 -4.65 -6.11
C ARG A 221 8.15 -4.84 -5.48
N LEU A 222 8.15 -5.19 -4.21
CA LEU A 222 6.97 -5.17 -3.35
C LEU A 222 7.05 -3.95 -2.45
N SER A 223 5.98 -3.16 -2.39
CA SER A 223 5.90 -2.00 -1.50
C SER A 223 4.94 -2.24 -0.35
N LYS A 224 5.29 -1.69 0.81
CA LYS A 224 4.40 -1.58 1.97
C LYS A 224 3.09 -0.88 1.64
N PHE A 225 3.08 0.03 0.66
CA PHE A 225 1.90 0.80 0.24
C PHE A 225 1.04 0.05 -0.80
N GLY A 226 1.05 -1.29 -0.77
CA GLY A 226 0.06 -2.08 -1.50
C GLY A 226 0.25 -2.13 -3.01
N TYR A 227 1.46 -1.86 -3.51
CA TYR A 227 1.78 -2.09 -4.92
C TYR A 227 2.93 -3.06 -5.12
N VAL A 228 2.87 -3.77 -6.24
CA VAL A 228 3.96 -4.58 -6.77
C VAL A 228 4.34 -4.07 -8.16
N MET A 229 5.61 -4.14 -8.51
CA MET A 229 6.08 -3.92 -9.87
C MET A 229 6.88 -5.14 -10.35
N CYS A 230 6.79 -5.49 -11.62
CA CYS A 230 7.64 -6.50 -12.25
C CYS A 230 7.96 -6.13 -13.70
N ASN A 231 9.03 -6.69 -14.25
CA ASN A 231 9.45 -6.45 -15.63
C ASN A 231 9.06 -7.60 -16.60
N SER A 232 8.60 -8.74 -16.08
CA SER A 232 8.22 -9.93 -16.86
C SER A 232 7.43 -10.88 -15.95
N ASN A 233 7.01 -12.04 -16.48
CA ASN A 233 6.38 -13.13 -15.71
C ASN A 233 5.21 -12.65 -14.84
N PHE A 234 4.35 -11.78 -15.40
CA PHE A 234 3.22 -11.19 -14.68
C PHE A 234 2.33 -12.24 -14.04
N GLN A 235 2.09 -13.37 -14.73
CA GLN A 235 1.28 -14.46 -14.21
C GLN A 235 1.80 -15.00 -12.87
N LEU A 236 3.12 -15.18 -12.73
CA LEU A 236 3.72 -15.64 -11.48
C LEU A 236 3.48 -14.65 -10.34
N VAL A 237 3.60 -13.35 -10.62
CA VAL A 237 3.32 -12.27 -9.67
C VAL A 237 1.83 -12.18 -9.34
N ARG A 238 0.97 -12.38 -10.34
CA ARG A 238 -0.49 -12.37 -10.16
C ARG A 238 -0.94 -13.44 -9.18
N GLU A 239 -0.55 -14.68 -9.43
CA GLU A 239 -0.98 -15.82 -8.62
C GLU A 239 -0.42 -15.79 -7.20
N ASN A 240 0.86 -15.42 -7.05
CA ASN A 240 1.55 -15.55 -5.75
C ASN A 240 1.54 -14.26 -4.90
N ILE A 241 1.39 -13.09 -5.52
CA ILE A 241 1.44 -11.79 -4.82
C ILE A 241 0.11 -11.05 -4.94
N ILE A 242 -0.34 -10.72 -6.15
CA ILE A 242 -1.48 -9.80 -6.35
C ILE A 242 -2.78 -10.39 -5.77
N LYS A 243 -3.05 -11.67 -6.05
CA LYS A 243 -4.24 -12.36 -5.51
C LYS A 243 -4.24 -12.34 -3.98
N LYS A 244 -3.10 -12.68 -3.36
CA LYS A 244 -2.97 -12.70 -1.90
C LYS A 244 -3.04 -11.30 -1.29
N MET A 245 -2.50 -10.28 -1.95
CA MET A 245 -2.69 -8.89 -1.54
C MET A 245 -4.16 -8.47 -1.62
N GLY A 246 -4.91 -9.00 -2.60
CA GLY A 246 -6.36 -8.81 -2.70
C GLY A 246 -7.11 -9.38 -1.50
N GLU A 247 -6.79 -10.61 -1.09
CA GLU A 247 -7.33 -11.24 0.13
C GLU A 247 -7.05 -10.39 1.37
N ILE A 248 -5.78 -9.99 1.56
CA ILE A 248 -5.37 -9.13 2.69
C ILE A 248 -6.14 -7.81 2.68
N GLY A 249 -6.34 -7.21 1.50
CA GLY A 249 -7.12 -5.99 1.34
C GLY A 249 -8.58 -6.15 1.73
N ALA A 250 -9.21 -7.25 1.31
CA ALA A 250 -10.61 -7.55 1.62
C ALA A 250 -10.81 -7.77 3.12
N ASP A 251 -9.90 -8.52 3.76
CA ASP A 251 -9.92 -8.74 5.21
C ASP A 251 -9.78 -7.43 5.97
N LYS A 252 -8.85 -6.56 5.54
CA LYS A 252 -8.63 -5.25 6.17
C LYS A 252 -9.83 -4.33 6.01
N ILE A 253 -10.34 -4.14 4.81
CA ILE A 253 -11.48 -3.23 4.61
C ILE A 253 -12.72 -3.74 5.35
N LYS A 254 -12.97 -5.06 5.39
CA LYS A 254 -14.07 -5.65 6.16
C LYS A 254 -14.03 -5.27 7.64
N ILE A 255 -12.84 -5.24 8.25
CA ILE A 255 -12.66 -4.80 9.63
C ILE A 255 -12.96 -3.30 9.78
N LEU A 256 -12.75 -2.47 8.76
CA LEU A 256 -12.89 -1.01 8.86
C LEU A 256 -14.30 -0.50 8.53
N LEU A 257 -15.10 -1.26 7.79
CA LEU A 257 -16.43 -0.86 7.30
C LEU A 257 -17.42 -0.49 8.40
N ASP A 258 -18.27 0.50 8.11
CA ASP A 258 -19.49 0.83 8.86
C ASP A 258 -19.27 1.09 10.35
N ARG A 259 -18.22 1.86 10.64
CA ARG A 259 -17.85 2.29 12.00
C ARG A 259 -18.25 3.72 12.34
N SER A 260 -18.67 4.51 11.35
CA SER A 260 -19.23 5.85 11.57
C SER A 260 -20.55 5.74 12.34
N ARG A 261 -20.65 6.35 13.52
CA ARG A 261 -21.88 6.32 14.33
C ARG A 261 -23.07 6.95 13.61
N LYS A 262 -22.83 7.90 12.68
CA LYS A 262 -23.86 8.50 11.83
C LYS A 262 -24.64 7.49 10.99
N LEU A 263 -24.01 6.38 10.59
CA LEU A 263 -24.61 5.35 9.74
C LEU A 263 -25.34 4.26 10.53
N ILE A 264 -25.21 4.26 11.86
CA ILE A 264 -25.76 3.23 12.74
C ILE A 264 -27.00 3.81 13.44
N PRO A 265 -28.19 3.16 13.34
CA PRO A 265 -29.45 3.72 13.86
C PRO A 265 -29.44 4.08 15.36
N ASP A 266 -28.75 3.30 16.19
CA ASP A 266 -28.63 3.53 17.64
C ASP A 266 -27.38 4.34 18.02
N HIS A 267 -26.62 4.82 17.02
CA HIS A 267 -25.33 5.49 17.19
C HIS A 267 -24.32 4.72 18.05
N LYS A 268 -24.46 3.38 18.14
CA LYS A 268 -23.57 2.54 18.92
C LYS A 268 -22.14 2.63 18.39
N VAL A 269 -21.20 2.72 19.33
CA VAL A 269 -19.77 2.73 19.01
C VAL A 269 -19.34 1.33 18.59
N ARG A 270 -18.55 1.24 17.52
CA ARG A 270 -17.87 0.01 17.10
C ARG A 270 -16.35 0.22 17.17
N PRO A 271 -15.72 0.01 18.33
CA PRO A 271 -14.30 0.28 18.49
C PRO A 271 -13.41 -0.75 17.78
N LEU A 272 -12.15 -0.38 17.60
CA LEU A 272 -11.08 -1.22 17.06
C LEU A 272 -9.98 -1.39 18.10
N PHE A 273 -9.40 -2.58 18.16
CA PHE A 273 -8.16 -2.80 18.90
C PHE A 273 -6.96 -2.85 17.94
N ILE A 274 -5.84 -2.32 18.42
CA ILE A 274 -4.51 -2.68 17.96
C ILE A 274 -3.84 -3.43 19.11
N ASP A 275 -3.73 -4.75 18.97
CA ASP A 275 -3.09 -5.65 19.92
C ASP A 275 -1.61 -5.86 19.58
N TYR A 276 -0.78 -5.90 20.61
CA TYR A 276 0.65 -6.20 20.53
C TYR A 276 0.98 -7.51 21.24
N ASP A 277 1.87 -8.31 20.65
CA ASP A 277 2.30 -9.59 21.23
C ASP A 277 3.13 -9.38 22.52
N ILE A 278 3.74 -8.21 22.67
CA ILE A 278 4.55 -7.81 23.83
C ILE A 278 3.99 -6.55 24.49
N GLU A 279 4.41 -6.29 25.72
CA GLU A 279 4.11 -5.04 26.42
C GLU A 279 4.92 -3.91 25.79
N VAL A 280 4.21 -2.90 25.27
CA VAL A 280 4.81 -1.75 24.56
C VAL A 280 4.57 -0.43 25.28
N PHE A 281 3.69 -0.41 26.29
CA PHE A 281 3.45 0.73 27.18
C PHE A 281 3.83 0.35 28.61
N THR A 282 5.13 0.21 28.86
CA THR A 282 5.67 -0.23 30.16
C THR A 282 6.19 0.94 31.00
N LYS A 283 6.62 2.02 30.34
CA LYS A 283 7.23 3.19 30.99
C LYS A 283 6.60 4.49 30.46
N LEU A 284 6.76 5.57 31.21
CA LEU A 284 6.27 6.89 30.83
C LEU A 284 6.85 7.37 29.48
N GLU A 285 8.07 6.98 29.16
CA GLU A 285 8.74 7.28 27.89
C GLU A 285 8.01 6.64 26.69
N ASP A 286 7.41 5.45 26.87
CA ASP A 286 6.64 4.78 25.83
C ASP A 286 5.36 5.58 25.52
N ASN A 287 4.69 6.08 26.56
CA ASN A 287 3.51 6.94 26.41
C ASN A 287 3.85 8.23 25.67
N LYS A 288 4.95 8.90 26.07
CA LYS A 288 5.45 10.10 25.39
C LYS A 288 5.76 9.81 23.92
N LEU A 289 6.45 8.70 23.63
CA LEU A 289 6.79 8.29 22.26
C LEU A 289 5.54 8.08 21.41
N PHE A 290 4.53 7.41 21.95
CA PHE A 290 3.26 7.22 21.24
C PHE A 290 2.55 8.55 20.99
N ILE A 291 2.42 9.42 22.00
CA ILE A 291 1.82 10.75 21.84
C ILE A 291 2.55 11.54 20.75
N GLU A 292 3.88 11.62 20.81
CA GLU A 292 4.71 12.30 19.80
C GLU A 292 4.60 11.67 18.40
N SER A 293 4.32 10.37 18.31
CA SER A 293 4.03 9.71 17.04
C SER A 293 2.70 10.22 16.46
N ILE A 294 1.65 10.34 17.28
CA ILE A 294 0.33 10.82 16.85
C ILE A 294 0.37 12.29 16.44
N LYS A 295 1.17 13.13 17.10
CA LYS A 295 1.35 14.55 16.71
C LYS A 295 1.80 14.73 15.25
N LYS A 296 2.47 13.73 14.67
CA LYS A 296 2.97 13.75 13.29
C LYS A 296 1.92 13.33 12.26
N PHE A 297 0.71 12.97 12.70
CA PHE A 297 -0.35 12.55 11.79
C PHE A 297 -0.79 13.74 10.92
N LYS A 298 -0.57 13.63 9.61
CA LYS A 298 -0.73 14.75 8.69
C LYS A 298 -2.20 15.13 8.50
N TYR A 299 -2.44 16.42 8.26
CA TYR A 299 -3.79 16.97 8.05
C TYR A 299 -4.73 16.62 9.21
N SER A 300 -4.24 16.68 10.44
CA SER A 300 -5.04 16.36 11.61
C SER A 300 -4.90 17.40 12.72
N SER A 301 -5.91 17.49 13.56
CA SER A 301 -5.83 18.13 14.88
C SER A 301 -5.90 17.05 15.94
N PHE A 302 -5.13 17.21 17.01
CA PHE A 302 -5.16 16.30 18.15
C PHE A 302 -5.25 17.10 19.46
N ALA A 303 -5.93 16.53 20.45
CA ALA A 303 -5.97 17.04 21.82
C ALA A 303 -5.56 15.91 22.77
N ILE A 304 -4.72 16.24 23.75
CA ILE A 304 -4.35 15.32 24.83
C ILE A 304 -5.31 15.59 25.98
N ILE A 305 -6.15 14.63 26.31
CA ILE A 305 -7.06 14.71 27.46
C ILE A 305 -6.33 14.19 28.70
N HIS A 306 -5.68 13.02 28.56
CA HIS A 306 -4.78 12.45 29.57
C HIS A 306 -3.57 11.78 28.88
N GLY A 307 -2.41 11.78 29.56
CA GLY A 307 -1.17 11.15 29.05
C GLY A 307 -0.42 10.29 30.06
N ASN A 308 -0.91 10.18 31.31
CA ASN A 308 -0.31 9.42 32.41
C ASN A 308 -1.38 9.23 33.52
N PRO A 309 -1.59 8.04 34.11
CA PRO A 309 -0.95 6.75 33.82
C PRO A 309 -1.44 6.07 32.54
N TYR A 310 -2.63 6.44 32.06
CA TYR A 310 -3.17 5.99 30.78
C TYR A 310 -3.18 7.13 29.76
N ILE A 311 -3.30 6.79 28.49
CA ILE A 311 -3.36 7.76 27.39
C ILE A 311 -4.80 7.88 26.92
N HIS A 312 -5.28 9.12 26.80
CA HIS A 312 -6.55 9.47 26.17
C HIS A 312 -6.33 10.67 25.25
N LEU A 313 -6.42 10.43 23.94
CA LEU A 313 -6.28 11.45 22.90
C LEU A 313 -7.58 11.56 22.13
N SER A 314 -7.92 12.77 21.71
CA SER A 314 -8.95 12.99 20.69
C SER A 314 -8.29 13.49 19.41
N LEU A 315 -8.69 12.93 18.27
CA LEU A 315 -8.08 13.15 16.97
C LEU A 315 -9.15 13.47 15.93
N SER A 316 -8.89 14.45 15.06
CA SER A 316 -9.71 14.77 13.90
C SER A 316 -8.86 14.82 12.63
N ASP A 317 -9.27 14.08 11.60
CA ASP A 317 -8.65 14.05 10.27
C ASP A 317 -9.38 15.04 9.35
N HIS A 318 -8.67 16.09 8.93
CA HIS A 318 -9.21 17.18 8.13
C HIS A 318 -9.42 16.81 6.67
N ARG A 319 -8.92 15.66 6.19
CA ARG A 319 -9.15 15.25 4.80
C ARG A 319 -10.60 14.93 4.52
N ASP A 320 -11.31 14.41 5.51
CA ASP A 320 -12.71 14.04 5.38
C ASP A 320 -13.56 14.37 6.61
N GLY A 321 -13.00 15.03 7.63
CA GLY A 321 -13.70 15.40 8.86
C GLY A 321 -14.00 14.20 9.76
N SER A 322 -13.30 13.08 9.59
CA SER A 322 -13.42 11.95 10.51
C SER A 322 -12.80 12.27 11.87
N SER A 323 -13.32 11.68 12.94
CA SER A 323 -12.77 11.83 14.29
C SER A 323 -12.79 10.54 15.09
N TYR A 324 -11.86 10.46 16.05
CA TYR A 324 -11.53 9.28 16.84
C TYR A 324 -11.07 9.69 18.23
N ASP A 325 -11.40 8.88 19.23
CA ASP A 325 -10.63 8.87 20.48
C ASP A 325 -9.68 7.67 20.49
N LEU A 326 -8.47 7.90 21.02
CA LEU A 326 -7.44 6.88 21.21
C LEU A 326 -7.21 6.66 22.69
N TRP A 327 -7.33 5.41 23.11
CA TRP A 327 -7.20 5.00 24.51
C TRP A 327 -6.09 3.97 24.64
N VAL A 328 -5.21 4.16 25.62
CA VAL A 328 -4.22 3.16 26.03
C VAL A 328 -4.40 2.90 27.51
N VAL A 329 -5.16 1.85 27.81
CA VAL A 329 -5.50 1.41 29.18
C VAL A 329 -4.83 0.09 29.57
N SER A 330 -4.06 -0.51 28.65
CA SER A 330 -3.34 -1.76 28.85
C SER A 330 -1.95 -1.68 28.22
N PRO A 331 -0.92 -2.32 28.80
CA PRO A 331 0.43 -2.34 28.25
C PRO A 331 0.57 -2.88 26.81
N LYS A 332 -0.42 -3.67 26.35
CA LYS A 332 -0.37 -4.38 25.06
C LYS A 332 -1.39 -3.91 24.03
N ARG A 333 -2.14 -2.83 24.28
CA ARG A 333 -3.32 -2.52 23.47
C ARG A 333 -3.58 -1.03 23.32
N ILE A 334 -3.87 -0.63 22.08
CA ILE A 334 -4.50 0.65 21.76
C ILE A 334 -5.95 0.37 21.38
N LEU A 335 -6.88 1.12 21.96
CA LEU A 335 -8.28 1.15 21.60
C LEU A 335 -8.56 2.41 20.76
N ILE A 336 -9.10 2.22 19.57
CA ILE A 336 -9.56 3.30 18.69
C ILE A 336 -11.08 3.34 18.75
N ILE A 337 -11.63 4.49 19.12
CA ILE A 337 -13.05 4.73 19.31
C ILE A 337 -13.54 5.69 18.21
N PRO A 338 -14.18 5.17 17.15
CA PRO A 338 -14.79 5.98 16.10
C PRO A 338 -15.89 6.90 16.65
N GLN A 339 -15.91 8.15 16.20
CA GLN A 339 -16.90 9.14 16.61
C GLN A 339 -18.05 9.24 15.58
N ILE A 340 -18.73 10.40 15.51
CA ILE A 340 -19.89 10.61 14.64
C ILE A 340 -19.56 10.29 13.19
N LYS A 341 -18.48 10.88 12.66
CA LYS A 341 -17.96 10.62 11.31
C LYS A 341 -16.64 9.88 11.42
N SER A 342 -16.55 8.73 10.77
CA SER A 342 -15.32 7.93 10.71
C SER A 342 -15.33 7.09 9.44
N SER A 343 -14.61 7.55 8.41
CA SER A 343 -14.50 6.79 7.16
C SER A 343 -13.51 5.64 7.31
N GLU A 344 -13.72 4.58 6.54
CA GLU A 344 -12.81 3.43 6.45
C GLU A 344 -11.41 3.90 6.04
N GLY A 345 -11.37 4.89 5.14
CA GLY A 345 -10.12 5.43 4.66
C GLY A 345 -9.32 6.19 5.70
N SER A 346 -10.00 7.00 6.51
CA SER A 346 -9.33 7.74 7.58
C SER A 346 -8.87 6.80 8.70
N LEU A 347 -9.65 5.77 9.04
CA LEU A 347 -9.20 4.70 9.93
C LEU A 347 -7.98 3.95 9.39
N SER A 348 -7.99 3.58 8.10
CA SER A 348 -6.85 2.92 7.46
C SER A 348 -5.59 3.78 7.53
N ARG A 349 -5.70 5.09 7.28
CA ARG A 349 -4.57 6.04 7.38
C ARG A 349 -4.05 6.15 8.80
N LEU A 350 -4.95 6.22 9.79
CA LEU A 350 -4.58 6.30 11.20
C LEU A 350 -3.82 5.05 11.66
N ILE A 351 -4.34 3.86 11.35
CA ILE A 351 -3.68 2.59 11.67
C ILE A 351 -2.31 2.50 10.99
N GLN A 352 -2.25 2.83 9.70
CA GLN A 352 -1.00 2.85 8.97
C GLN A 352 0.02 3.82 9.62
N HIS A 353 -0.43 5.01 10.03
CA HIS A 353 0.42 5.99 10.71
C HIS A 353 0.97 5.46 12.03
N ILE A 354 0.12 4.84 12.86
CA ILE A 354 0.55 4.19 14.11
C ILE A 354 1.60 3.12 13.82
N PHE A 355 1.42 2.32 12.76
CA PHE A 355 2.37 1.28 12.37
C PHE A 355 3.71 1.84 11.87
N GLU A 356 3.70 2.98 11.20
CA GLU A 356 4.91 3.62 10.65
C GLU A 356 5.66 4.51 11.62
N GLU A 357 4.99 5.09 12.62
CA GLU A 357 5.59 6.03 13.58
C GLU A 357 5.68 5.47 15.00
N PHE A 358 5.03 4.35 15.33
CA PHE A 358 5.11 3.73 16.65
C PHE A 358 5.56 2.26 16.58
N ARG A 359 4.64 1.36 16.18
CA ARG A 359 4.85 -0.10 16.07
C ARG A 359 3.68 -0.78 15.37
N GLU A 360 3.96 -1.83 14.59
CA GLU A 360 2.94 -2.72 14.00
C GLU A 360 2.26 -3.59 15.06
N GLY A 361 0.96 -3.82 14.89
CA GLY A 361 0.16 -4.72 15.74
C GLY A 361 -0.90 -5.48 14.95
N SER A 362 -1.72 -6.26 15.64
CA SER A 362 -2.88 -6.96 15.09
C SER A 362 -4.13 -6.11 15.25
N VAL A 363 -4.93 -5.97 14.18
CA VAL A 363 -6.14 -5.14 14.21
C VAL A 363 -7.35 -6.05 14.29
N SER A 364 -8.25 -5.78 15.23
CA SER A 364 -9.47 -6.57 15.45
C SER A 364 -10.63 -5.66 15.85
N SER A 365 -11.86 -6.15 15.68
CA SER A 365 -13.03 -5.51 16.29
C SER A 365 -13.00 -5.68 17.80
N ALA A 366 -13.45 -4.66 18.52
CA ALA A 366 -13.61 -4.71 19.97
C ALA A 366 -14.81 -5.54 20.44
#